data_AF-A0AAU7EY10-F1
#
_entry.id   AF-A0AAU7EY10-F1
#
_cell.length_a   1.000
_cell.length_b   1.000
_cell.length_c   1.000
_cell.angle_alpha   90.00
_cell.angle_beta   90.00
_cell.angle_gamma   90.00
#
_symmetry.space_group_name_H-M   'P 1'
#
loop_
_entity.id
_entity.type
_entity.pdbx_description
1 polymer ?
#
loop_
_entity_poly.entity_id
_entity_poly.type
_entity_poly.pdbx_seq_one_letter_code
_entity_poly.pdbx_strand_id
1 'polypeptide(L)'
;MSSALHEQPYLESWRWMSRQIRCALDPDEPRLIEHYLAEGRYLSCCTATSPWTVAETSFRLLLDTATDIALPWHRRSVCLDQAWRPLREMERLSLCQCRLRRWQRYTWQLATCELQPSIPLIDLLQGHSHDQDTY
;
A
#
# COMPACT_ATOMS: atom_id res chain seq x y z
N MET A 1 -28.99 0.26 17.87
CA MET A 1 -28.88 -1.04 17.18
C MET A 1 -28.00 -0.81 15.97
N SER A 2 -26.77 -1.34 15.98
CA SER A 2 -25.77 -1.02 14.96
C SER A 2 -26.13 -1.71 13.65
N SER A 3 -26.63 -0.94 12.69
CA SER A 3 -26.68 -1.34 11.29
C SER A 3 -25.25 -1.32 10.76
N ALA A 4 -24.46 -2.33 11.10
CA ALA A 4 -23.22 -2.58 10.37
C ALA A 4 -23.65 -2.82 8.92
N LEU A 5 -23.23 -1.93 8.01
CA LEU A 5 -23.46 -2.12 6.58
C LEU A 5 -22.83 -3.46 6.17
N HIS A 6 -23.37 -4.09 5.13
CA HIS A 6 -22.82 -5.35 4.63
C HIS A 6 -21.35 -5.15 4.27
N GLU A 7 -20.44 -5.74 5.04
CA GLU A 7 -18.99 -5.45 4.99
C GLU A 7 -18.35 -5.84 3.65
N GLN A 8 -18.90 -6.87 2.99
CA GLN A 8 -18.33 -7.50 1.81
C GLN A 8 -18.14 -6.54 0.62
N PRO A 9 -19.16 -5.80 0.12
CA PRO A 9 -18.99 -4.87 -1.00
C PRO A 9 -17.95 -3.77 -0.76
N TYR A 10 -17.91 -3.18 0.44
CA TYR A 10 -16.96 -2.13 0.79
C TYR A 10 -15.54 -2.68 0.89
N LEU A 11 -15.38 -3.87 1.48
CA LEU A 11 -14.10 -4.56 1.56
C LEU A 11 -13.58 -4.94 0.17
N GLU A 12 -14.45 -5.38 -0.74
CA GLU A 12 -14.10 -5.69 -2.12
C GLU A 12 -13.67 -4.45 -2.90
N SER A 13 -14.41 -3.34 -2.79
CA SER A 13 -14.03 -2.06 -3.38
C SER A 13 -12.65 -1.60 -2.88
N TRP A 14 -12.42 -1.67 -1.56
CA TRP A 14 -11.15 -1.30 -0.96
C TRP A 14 -9.98 -2.19 -1.41
N ARG A 15 -10.23 -3.50 -1.55
CA ARG A 15 -9.26 -4.46 -2.12
C ARG A 15 -8.98 -4.20 -3.59
N TRP A 16 -9.99 -3.79 -4.36
CA TRP A 16 -9.82 -3.43 -5.76
C TRP A 16 -8.89 -2.22 -5.92
N MET A 17 -9.13 -1.15 -5.16
CA MET A 17 -8.22 0.01 -5.13
C MET A 17 -6.80 -0.36 -4.68
N SER A 18 -6.67 -1.25 -3.69
CA SER A 18 -5.37 -1.78 -3.27
C SER A 18 -4.61 -2.42 -4.44
N ARG A 19 -5.31 -3.21 -5.27
CA ARG A 19 -4.72 -3.81 -6.48
C ARG A 19 -4.36 -2.77 -7.53
N GLN A 20 -5.20 -1.75 -7.74
CA GLN A 20 -4.89 -0.65 -8.66
C GLN A 20 -3.62 0.10 -8.23
N ILE A 21 -3.43 0.34 -6.93
CA ILE A 21 -2.21 0.96 -6.38
C ILE A 21 -1.02 0.03 -6.56
N ARG A 22 -1.12 -1.23 -6.10
CA ARG A 22 -0.01 -2.19 -6.09
C ARG A 22 0.55 -2.44 -7.49
N CYS A 23 -0.32 -2.48 -8.50
CA CYS A 23 0.03 -2.79 -9.88
C CYS A 23 0.10 -1.54 -10.78
N ALA A 24 -0.04 -0.33 -10.22
CA ALA A 24 -0.08 0.93 -10.98
C ALA A 24 -1.04 0.90 -12.19
N LEU A 25 -2.22 0.26 -12.05
CA LEU A 25 -3.14 -0.03 -13.16
C LEU A 25 -3.79 1.21 -13.79
N ASP A 26 -3.86 2.30 -13.02
CA ASP A 26 -4.38 3.57 -13.48
C ASP A 26 -3.35 4.62 -13.12
N PRO A 27 -2.31 4.87 -13.93
CA PRO A 27 -1.20 5.77 -13.61
C PRO A 27 -1.58 7.26 -13.62
N ASP A 28 -2.72 7.60 -14.20
CA ASP A 28 -3.13 8.98 -14.46
C ASP A 28 -4.12 9.52 -13.43
N GLU A 29 -4.66 8.68 -12.53
CA GLU A 29 -5.48 9.12 -11.42
C GLU A 29 -4.60 9.48 -10.19
N PRO A 30 -4.39 10.77 -9.87
CA PRO A 30 -3.58 11.19 -8.73
C PRO A 30 -4.31 10.99 -7.39
N ARG A 31 -5.65 10.91 -7.39
CA ARG A 31 -6.46 10.85 -6.16
C ARG A 31 -6.66 9.42 -5.65
N LEU A 32 -6.24 8.40 -6.40
CA LEU A 32 -6.48 7.00 -6.06
C LEU A 32 -6.02 6.64 -4.64
N ILE A 33 -4.82 7.08 -4.22
CA ILE A 33 -4.31 6.81 -2.87
C ILE A 33 -5.14 7.55 -1.81
N GLU A 34 -5.52 8.80 -2.08
CA GLU A 34 -6.35 9.58 -1.16
C GLU A 34 -7.71 8.92 -0.97
N HIS A 35 -8.34 8.47 -2.06
CA HIS A 35 -9.61 7.76 -2.04
C HIS A 35 -9.47 6.42 -1.29
N TYR A 36 -8.45 5.61 -1.60
CA TYR A 36 -8.16 4.36 -0.89
C TYR A 36 -8.00 4.56 0.62
N LEU A 37 -7.29 5.61 1.05
CA LEU A 37 -7.12 5.94 2.46
C LEU A 37 -8.42 6.43 3.11
N ALA A 38 -9.26 7.19 2.39
CA ALA A 38 -10.55 7.64 2.87
C ALA A 38 -11.55 6.49 3.04
N GLU A 39 -11.63 5.62 2.03
CA GLU A 39 -12.46 4.41 2.03
C GLU A 39 -12.03 3.43 3.12
N GLY A 40 -10.72 3.31 3.38
CA GLY A 40 -10.22 2.53 4.52
C GLY A 40 -10.73 3.05 5.86
N ARG A 41 -10.70 4.39 6.08
CA ARG A 41 -11.26 4.99 7.30
C ARG A 41 -12.77 4.71 7.40
N TYR A 42 -13.50 4.87 6.29
CA TYR A 42 -14.93 4.56 6.24
C TYR A 42 -15.21 3.10 6.62
N LEU A 43 -14.47 2.15 6.03
CA LEU A 43 -14.56 0.72 6.36
C LEU A 43 -14.40 0.50 7.87
N SER A 44 -13.36 1.06 8.48
CA SER A 44 -13.12 0.89 9.92
C SER A 44 -14.15 1.56 10.83
N CYS A 45 -14.85 2.60 10.35
CA CYS A 45 -15.89 3.29 11.10
C CYS A 45 -17.26 2.62 10.96
N CYS A 46 -17.51 1.93 9.85
CA CYS A 46 -18.84 1.45 9.46
C CYS A 46 -18.98 -0.08 9.44
N THR A 47 -17.90 -0.83 9.64
CA THR A 47 -17.91 -2.32 9.68
C THR A 47 -17.16 -2.85 10.90
N ALA A 48 -17.04 -4.18 11.01
CA ALA A 48 -16.26 -4.84 12.06
C ALA A 48 -14.73 -4.81 11.79
N THR A 49 -14.29 -4.29 10.65
CA THR A 49 -12.88 -4.24 10.30
C THR A 49 -12.10 -3.35 11.27
N SER A 50 -11.04 -3.88 11.89
CA SER A 50 -10.26 -3.11 12.88
C SER A 50 -9.57 -1.88 12.25
N PRO A 51 -9.66 -0.68 12.85
CA PRO A 51 -8.93 0.50 12.40
C PRO A 51 -7.41 0.28 12.32
N TRP A 52 -6.86 -0.48 13.27
CA TRP A 52 -5.44 -0.85 13.26
C TRP A 52 -5.10 -1.68 12.03
N THR A 53 -5.92 -2.69 11.72
CA THR A 53 -5.71 -3.56 10.55
C THR A 53 -5.79 -2.77 9.24
N VAL A 54 -6.73 -1.84 9.12
CA VAL A 54 -6.82 -0.95 7.94
C VAL A 54 -5.54 -0.12 7.81
N ALA A 55 -5.15 0.60 8.87
CA ALA A 55 -3.96 1.46 8.83
C ALA A 55 -2.67 0.67 8.55
N GLU A 56 -2.49 -0.50 9.19
CA GLU A 56 -1.34 -1.38 8.97
C GLU A 56 -1.30 -1.91 7.52
N THR A 57 -2.45 -2.35 7.00
CA THR A 57 -2.55 -2.83 5.61
C THR A 57 -2.25 -1.72 4.61
N SER A 58 -2.79 -0.52 4.81
CA SER A 58 -2.54 0.63 3.95
C SER A 58 -1.08 1.07 3.98
N PHE A 59 -0.46 1.10 5.16
CA PHE A 59 0.97 1.42 5.28
C PHE A 59 1.82 0.42 4.49
N ARG A 60 1.57 -0.87 4.70
CA ARG A 60 2.31 -1.93 4.02
C ARG A 60 2.12 -1.88 2.51
N LEU A 61 0.89 -1.70 2.03
CA LEU A 61 0.62 -1.52 0.60
C LEU A 61 1.49 -0.41 0.00
N LEU A 62 1.50 0.77 0.63
CA LEU A 62 2.24 1.92 0.12
C LEU A 62 3.76 1.68 0.16
N LEU A 63 4.28 1.11 1.24
CA LEU A 63 5.71 0.81 1.36
C LEU A 63 6.14 -0.28 0.36
N ASP A 64 5.39 -1.38 0.26
CA ASP A 64 5.67 -2.48 -0.67
C ASP A 64 5.64 -1.96 -2.11
N THR A 65 4.68 -1.09 -2.46
CA THR A 65 4.58 -0.44 -3.78
C THR A 65 5.73 0.53 -4.03
N ALA A 66 6.16 1.31 -3.03
CA ALA A 66 7.28 2.23 -3.14
C ALA A 66 8.61 1.48 -3.41
N THR A 67 8.80 0.32 -2.78
CA THR A 67 10.01 -0.48 -2.94
C THR A 67 10.04 -1.36 -4.19
N ASP A 68 8.93 -1.43 -4.93
CA ASP A 68 8.86 -2.26 -6.14
C ASP A 68 9.57 -1.60 -7.34
N ILE A 69 10.77 -2.08 -7.65
CA ILE A 69 11.60 -1.55 -8.74
C ILE A 69 11.00 -1.78 -10.14
N ALA A 70 10.03 -2.68 -10.29
CA ALA A 70 9.35 -2.89 -11.57
C ALA A 70 8.34 -1.76 -11.89
N LEU A 71 7.98 -0.95 -10.89
CA LEU A 71 7.06 0.17 -11.09
C LEU A 71 7.80 1.45 -11.50
N PRO A 72 7.14 2.38 -12.23
CA PRO A 72 7.71 3.68 -12.56
C PRO A 72 8.09 4.49 -11.31
N TRP A 73 9.21 5.22 -11.38
CA TRP A 73 9.74 6.03 -10.28
C TRP A 73 8.70 6.98 -9.67
N HIS A 74 7.91 7.64 -10.50
CA HIS A 74 6.86 8.56 -10.06
C HIS A 74 5.85 7.86 -9.14
N ARG A 75 5.36 6.66 -9.51
CA ARG A 75 4.40 5.91 -8.69
C ARG A 75 4.98 5.49 -7.34
N ARG A 76 6.24 5.07 -7.35
CA ARG A 76 6.97 4.68 -6.14
C ARG A 76 7.16 5.84 -5.19
N SER A 77 7.58 7.00 -5.72
CA SER A 77 7.78 8.24 -4.95
C SER A 77 6.47 8.69 -4.31
N VAL A 78 5.38 8.73 -5.07
CA VAL A 78 4.06 9.10 -4.55
C VAL A 78 3.60 8.15 -3.43
N CYS A 79 3.81 6.84 -3.56
CA CYS A 79 3.46 5.90 -2.49
C CYS A 79 4.26 6.16 -1.21
N LEU A 80 5.58 6.41 -1.33
CA LEU A 80 6.45 6.74 -0.21
C LEU A 80 5.99 8.04 0.49
N ASP A 81 5.70 9.08 -0.28
CA ASP A 81 5.23 10.38 0.21
C ASP A 81 3.88 10.30 0.94
N GLN A 82 3.07 9.28 0.64
CA GLN A 82 1.77 9.08 1.28
C GLN A 82 1.83 8.10 2.47
N ALA A 83 2.89 7.29 2.60
CA ALA A 83 3.00 6.23 3.61
C ALA A 83 3.01 6.76 5.05
N TRP A 84 3.42 8.01 5.29
CA TRP A 84 3.37 8.61 6.63
C TRP A 84 1.94 8.72 7.17
N ARG A 85 0.92 8.85 6.30
CA ARG A 85 -0.48 9.04 6.71
C ARG A 85 -1.01 7.83 7.49
N PRO A 86 -0.99 6.59 6.97
CA PRO A 86 -1.38 5.42 7.75
C PRO A 86 -0.42 5.14 8.92
N LEU A 87 0.87 5.49 8.82
CA LEU A 87 1.80 5.37 9.95
C LEU A 87 1.39 6.26 11.13
N ARG A 88 0.99 7.51 10.87
CA ARG A 88 0.48 8.43 11.88
C ARG A 88 -0.84 7.95 12.50
N GLU A 89 -1.68 7.27 11.72
CA GLU A 89 -2.89 6.67 12.26
C GLU A 89 -2.58 5.49 13.18
N MET A 90 -1.62 4.63 12.82
CA MET A 90 -1.13 3.57 13.71
C MET A 90 -0.53 4.13 15.01
N GLU A 91 0.16 5.27 14.98
CA GLU A 91 0.67 5.94 16.18
C GLU A 91 -0.47 6.19 17.19
N ARG A 92 -1.56 6.82 16.73
CA ARG A 92 -2.75 7.12 17.55
C ARG A 92 -3.42 5.86 18.09
N LEU A 93 -3.38 4.76 17.33
CA LEU A 93 -3.99 3.48 17.67
C LEU A 93 -3.09 2.56 18.52
N SER A 94 -1.87 2.99 18.85
CA SER A 94 -0.86 2.23 19.59
C SER A 94 -1.11 2.20 21.11
N LEU A 95 -2.32 1.84 21.51
CA LEU A 95 -2.79 1.83 22.91
C LEU A 95 -2.22 0.68 23.76
N CYS A 96 -1.49 -0.26 23.16
CA CYS A 96 -0.79 -1.33 23.87
C CYS A 96 0.69 -1.36 23.49
N GLN A 97 1.52 -1.89 24.38
CA GLN A 97 2.95 -2.08 24.12
C GLN A 97 3.22 -2.96 22.89
N CYS A 98 2.33 -3.91 22.60
CA CYS A 98 2.37 -4.71 21.37
C CYS A 98 2.34 -3.87 20.09
N ARG A 99 1.40 -2.94 20.02
CA ARG A 99 1.18 -2.06 18.87
C ARG A 99 2.23 -0.97 18.81
N LEU A 100 2.61 -0.40 19.95
CA LEU A 100 3.69 0.60 20.01
C LEU A 100 5.01 0.06 19.44
N ARG A 101 5.42 -1.16 19.85
CA ARG A 101 6.62 -1.81 19.30
C ARG A 101 6.51 -2.04 17.78
N ARG A 102 5.33 -2.42 17.31
CA ARG A 102 5.10 -2.65 15.88
C ARG A 102 5.15 -1.33 15.09
N TRP A 103 4.52 -0.28 15.61
CA TRP A 103 4.57 1.06 15.05
C TRP A 103 6.01 1.58 14.97
N GLN A 104 6.81 1.46 16.04
CA GLN A 104 8.23 1.85 16.04
C GLN A 104 9.03 1.16 14.93
N ARG A 105 8.79 -0.14 14.70
CA ARG A 105 9.42 -0.87 13.59
C ARG A 105 9.01 -0.30 12.24
N TYR A 106 7.74 0.05 12.04
CA TYR A 106 7.27 0.67 10.80
C TYR A 106 7.82 2.08 10.61
N THR A 107 7.94 2.87 11.67
CA THR A 107 8.61 4.17 11.64
C THR A 107 10.06 4.04 11.20
N TRP A 108 10.79 3.06 11.75
CA TRP A 108 12.16 2.78 11.32
C TRP A 108 12.21 2.40 9.84
N GLN A 109 11.36 1.47 9.40
CA GLN A 109 11.29 1.06 7.99
C GLN A 109 11.03 2.23 7.05
N LEU A 110 10.10 3.13 7.39
CA LEU A 110 9.83 4.31 6.58
C LEU A 110 11.03 5.28 6.57
N ALA A 111 11.63 5.52 7.74
CA ALA A 111 12.75 6.45 7.90
C ALA A 111 14.03 5.99 7.18
N THR A 112 14.23 4.66 7.06
CA THR A 112 15.39 4.08 6.38
C THR A 112 15.07 3.55 4.98
N CYS A 113 13.89 3.87 4.43
CA CYS A 113 13.50 3.41 3.11
C CYS A 113 14.27 4.18 2.03
N GLU A 114 15.13 3.49 1.30
CA GLU A 114 15.85 4.04 0.15
C GLU A 114 15.23 3.55 -1.16
N LEU A 115 14.84 4.48 -2.03
CA LEU A 115 14.31 4.14 -3.35
C LEU A 115 15.45 3.79 -4.30
N GLN A 116 15.56 2.50 -4.64
CA GLN A 116 16.43 2.03 -5.72
C GLN A 116 15.94 2.52 -7.09
N PRO A 117 16.79 2.65 -8.12
CA PRO A 117 16.34 2.98 -9.48
C PRO A 117 15.28 2.00 -9.97
N SER A 118 14.33 2.46 -10.78
CA SER A 118 13.41 1.55 -11.46
C SER A 118 14.16 0.77 -12.54
N ILE A 119 13.67 -0.44 -12.85
CA ILE A 119 14.22 -1.26 -13.94
C ILE A 119 14.15 -0.45 -15.24
N PRO A 120 15.26 -0.33 -16.00
CA PRO A 120 15.26 0.31 -17.30
C PRO A 120 14.21 -0.31 -18.23
N LEU A 121 13.55 0.51 -19.04
CA LEU A 121 12.52 0.02 -19.96
C LEU A 121 13.03 -1.09 -20.90
N ILE A 122 14.31 -1.03 -21.28
CA ILE A 122 14.91 -2.02 -22.18
C ILE A 122 14.98 -3.42 -21.55
N ASP A 123 15.23 -3.50 -20.25
CA ASP A 123 15.32 -4.76 -19.51
C ASP A 123 13.92 -5.35 -19.25
N LEU A 124 12.88 -4.50 -19.17
CA LEU A 124 11.49 -4.95 -19.07
C LEU A 124 10.97 -5.58 -20.37
N LEU A 125 11.50 -5.17 -21.52
CA LEU A 125 11.10 -5.66 -22.85
C LEU A 125 11.81 -6.95 -23.26
N GLN A 126 12.93 -7.28 -22.61
CA GLN A 126 13.61 -8.56 -22.75
C GLN A 126 12.83 -9.62 -21.96
N GLY A 127 11.65 -10.00 -22.45
CA GLY A 127 11.01 -11.24 -22.01
C GLY A 127 12.05 -12.35 -22.12
N HIS A 128 12.29 -13.11 -21.03
CA HIS A 128 13.36 -14.10 -20.94
C HIS A 128 13.47 -14.93 -22.23
N SER A 129 14.43 -14.59 -23.09
CA SER A 129 14.80 -15.41 -24.24
C SER A 129 15.54 -16.61 -23.67
N HIS A 130 14.79 -17.65 -23.28
CA HIS A 130 15.38 -18.93 -22.98
C HIS A 130 15.66 -19.66 -24.29
N ASP A 131 16.56 -19.10 -25.10
CA ASP A 131 17.22 -19.86 -26.15
C ASP A 131 18.30 -20.71 -25.45
N GLN A 132 17.85 -21.80 -24.82
CA GLN A 132 18.72 -22.94 -24.56
C GLN A 132 18.87 -23.71 -25.87
N ASP A 133 19.71 -23.19 -26.75
CA ASP A 133 20.38 -24.01 -27.74
C ASP A 133 21.25 -25.03 -27.01
N THR A 134 20.76 -26.26 -26.87
CA THR A 134 21.58 -27.39 -26.47
C THR A 134 21.36 -28.56 -27.43
N TYR A 135 22.30 -28.64 -28.37
CA TYR A 135 22.78 -29.79 -29.18
C TYR A 135 21.78 -30.72 -29.89
#